data_AF-A0A5M5M8B3-F1
#
_entry.id   AF-A0A5M5M8B3-F1
#
_cell.length_a   1.000
_cell.length_b   1.000
_cell.length_c   1.000
_cell.angle_alpha   90.00
_cell.angle_beta   90.00
_cell.angle_gamma   90.00
#
_symmetry.space_group_name_H-M   'P 1'
#
loop_
_entity.id
_entity.type
_entity.pdbx_description
1 polymer ?
#
loop_
_entity_poly.entity_id
_entity_poly.type
_entity_poly.pdbx_seq_one_letter_code
_entity_poly.pdbx_strand_id
1 'polypeptide(L)'
;MTHHITADHLVEAASKAVTEELFREFNKALQSFCNEERDRIAIFRILRYTRIRLHVLRKYLPRENGSARNTQGRFLDMAIGYINTELDLLRRYDRTQERPMQSEPAYRWTGTLVELVELIYGLQELRCIDDGETTINELAAFFGRIFGMDIKERNCYDAYLDMKRRKNESRTYFLDKMRERLNLRMQRDDEKEMKRRR
;
A
#
# COMPACT_ATOMS: atom_id res chain seq x y z
N MET A 1 -3.92 16.78 -31.96
CA MET A 1 -5.22 16.38 -31.39
C MET A 1 -5.03 15.01 -30.77
N THR A 2 -4.82 14.95 -29.46
CA THR A 2 -4.71 13.69 -28.72
C THR A 2 -6.11 13.11 -28.56
N HIS A 3 -6.39 12.01 -29.25
CA HIS A 3 -7.64 11.29 -29.07
C HIS A 3 -7.61 10.63 -27.70
N HIS A 4 -8.41 11.13 -26.75
CA HIS A 4 -8.57 10.47 -25.45
C HIS A 4 -9.17 9.08 -25.68
N ILE A 5 -8.37 8.04 -25.48
CA ILE A 5 -8.81 6.65 -25.55
C ILE A 5 -9.76 6.39 -24.38
N THR A 6 -11.03 6.16 -24.67
CA THR A 6 -12.07 5.86 -23.67
C THR A 6 -12.18 4.36 -23.40
N ALA A 7 -12.83 4.00 -22.30
CA ALA A 7 -13.13 2.59 -22.01
C ALA A 7 -13.95 1.92 -23.12
N ASP A 8 -14.86 2.66 -23.76
CA ASP A 8 -15.64 2.18 -24.90
C ASP A 8 -14.75 1.82 -26.09
N HIS A 9 -13.74 2.65 -26.39
CA HIS A 9 -12.77 2.37 -27.44
C HIS A 9 -11.98 1.09 -27.17
N LEU A 10 -11.56 0.85 -25.92
CA LEU A 10 -10.85 -0.38 -25.54
C LEU A 10 -11.75 -1.61 -25.65
N VAL A 11 -13.02 -1.50 -25.21
CA VAL A 11 -14.00 -2.58 -25.33
C VAL A 11 -14.27 -2.90 -26.80
N GLU A 12 -14.45 -1.87 -27.64
CA GLU A 12 -14.71 -2.04 -29.06
C GLU A 12 -13.53 -2.71 -29.77
N ALA A 13 -12.30 -2.23 -29.54
CA ALA A 13 -11.09 -2.81 -30.12
C ALA A 13 -10.90 -4.28 -29.74
N ALA A 14 -11.09 -4.64 -28.46
CA ALA A 14 -11.03 -6.04 -28.03
C ALA A 14 -12.19 -6.88 -28.58
N SER A 15 -13.39 -6.32 -28.73
CA SER A 15 -14.54 -7.04 -29.28
C SER A 15 -14.37 -7.39 -30.76
N LYS A 16 -13.67 -6.52 -31.52
CA LYS A 16 -13.35 -6.73 -32.93
C LYS A 16 -12.16 -7.68 -33.14
N ALA A 17 -11.40 -8.01 -32.10
CA ALA A 17 -10.21 -8.85 -32.21
C ALA A 17 -10.55 -10.29 -32.62
N VAL A 18 -10.41 -10.56 -33.92
CA VAL A 18 -10.55 -11.90 -34.52
C VAL A 18 -9.28 -12.36 -35.23
N THR A 19 -8.27 -11.49 -35.32
CA THR A 19 -6.94 -11.74 -35.87
C THR A 19 -5.85 -11.24 -34.91
N GLU A 20 -4.62 -11.73 -35.06
CA GLU A 20 -3.49 -11.26 -34.25
C GLU A 20 -3.19 -9.77 -34.44
N GLU A 21 -3.44 -9.24 -35.63
CA GLU A 21 -3.26 -7.82 -35.96
C GLU A 21 -4.19 -6.93 -35.12
N LEU A 22 -5.49 -7.24 -35.11
CA LEU A 22 -6.48 -6.50 -34.32
C LEU A 22 -6.22 -6.63 -32.82
N PHE A 23 -5.73 -7.78 -32.37
CA PHE A 23 -5.31 -7.95 -30.98
C PHE A 23 -4.08 -7.10 -30.64
N ARG A 24 -3.14 -6.96 -31.57
CA ARG A 24 -1.97 -6.07 -31.42
C ARG A 24 -2.40 -4.61 -31.35
N GLU A 25 -3.38 -4.20 -32.13
CA GLU A 25 -3.96 -2.85 -32.06
C GLU A 25 -4.61 -2.57 -30.71
N PHE A 26 -5.40 -3.51 -30.19
CA PHE A 26 -5.95 -3.43 -28.84
C PHE A 26 -4.85 -3.25 -27.78
N ASN A 27 -3.79 -4.07 -27.82
CA ASN A 27 -2.68 -3.96 -26.86
C ASN A 27 -1.98 -2.61 -26.95
N LYS A 28 -1.75 -2.08 -28.17
CA LYS A 28 -1.17 -0.75 -28.36
C LYS A 28 -2.07 0.35 -27.79
N ALA A 29 -3.37 0.28 -28.03
CA ALA A 29 -4.33 1.27 -27.51
C ALA A 29 -4.40 1.24 -25.98
N LEU A 30 -4.41 0.04 -25.38
CA LEU A 30 -4.41 -0.13 -23.93
C LEU A 30 -3.12 0.42 -23.30
N GLN A 31 -1.97 0.12 -23.91
CA GLN A 31 -0.68 0.58 -23.43
C GLN A 31 -0.50 2.10 -23.57
N SER A 32 -0.95 2.68 -24.69
CA SER A 32 -0.99 4.14 -24.88
C SER A 32 -1.87 4.80 -23.80
N PHE A 33 -3.07 4.27 -23.54
CA PHE A 33 -3.94 4.76 -22.47
C PHE A 33 -3.25 4.72 -21.09
N CYS A 34 -2.66 3.58 -20.71
CA CYS A 34 -1.97 3.44 -19.42
C CYS A 34 -0.74 4.36 -19.29
N ASN A 35 -0.07 4.69 -20.39
CA ASN A 35 1.12 5.55 -20.40
C ASN A 35 0.79 7.05 -20.43
N GLU A 36 -0.32 7.43 -21.08
CA GLU A 36 -0.72 8.84 -21.25
C GLU A 36 -1.51 9.38 -20.05
N GLU A 37 -2.34 8.54 -19.42
CA GLU A 37 -3.11 8.93 -18.24
C GLU A 37 -2.22 9.01 -17.00
N ARG A 38 -2.34 10.09 -16.23
CA ARG A 38 -1.55 10.32 -15.00
C ARG A 38 -2.33 9.99 -13.75
N ASP A 39 -3.67 10.04 -13.79
CA ASP A 39 -4.52 9.70 -12.67
C ASP A 39 -4.67 8.18 -12.53
N ARG A 40 -3.99 7.61 -11.54
CA ARG A 40 -4.05 6.17 -11.23
C ARG A 40 -5.45 5.69 -10.85
N ILE A 41 -6.25 6.52 -10.20
CA ILE A 41 -7.63 6.19 -9.85
C ILE A 41 -8.46 6.10 -11.13
N ALA A 42 -8.25 7.02 -12.08
CA ALA A 42 -8.88 6.97 -13.40
C ALA A 42 -8.46 5.72 -14.18
N ILE A 43 -7.16 5.40 -14.25
CA ILE A 43 -6.65 4.18 -14.90
C ILE A 43 -7.29 2.94 -14.28
N PHE A 44 -7.28 2.83 -12.95
CA PHE A 44 -7.86 1.69 -12.24
C PHE A 44 -9.35 1.51 -12.55
N ARG A 45 -10.12 2.61 -12.50
CA ARG A 45 -11.57 2.59 -12.79
C ARG A 45 -11.83 2.15 -14.23
N ILE A 46 -11.09 2.71 -15.19
CA ILE A 46 -11.25 2.41 -16.62
C ILE A 46 -10.87 0.96 -16.91
N LEU A 47 -9.72 0.49 -16.43
CA LEU A 47 -9.31 -0.90 -16.60
C LEU A 47 -10.30 -1.89 -15.96
N ARG A 48 -10.79 -1.61 -14.74
CA ARG A 48 -11.80 -2.45 -14.08
C ARG A 48 -13.11 -2.49 -14.88
N TYR A 49 -13.57 -1.35 -15.36
CA TYR A 49 -14.80 -1.25 -16.15
C TYR A 49 -14.68 -1.98 -17.49
N THR A 50 -13.60 -1.76 -18.24
CA THR A 50 -13.30 -2.46 -19.50
C THR A 50 -13.28 -3.98 -19.26
N ARG A 51 -12.59 -4.46 -18.22
CA ARG A 51 -12.54 -5.89 -17.91
C ARG A 51 -13.92 -6.48 -17.62
N ILE A 52 -14.75 -5.79 -16.83
CA ILE A 52 -16.12 -6.25 -16.52
C ILE A 52 -16.92 -6.40 -17.81
N ARG A 53 -16.83 -5.43 -18.73
CA ARG A 53 -17.53 -5.49 -20.02
C ARG A 53 -17.02 -6.61 -20.92
N LEU A 54 -15.70 -6.80 -21.03
CA LEU A 54 -15.14 -7.92 -21.79
C LEU A 54 -15.56 -9.28 -21.23
N HIS A 55 -15.62 -9.40 -19.89
CA HIS A 55 -16.09 -10.63 -19.24
C HIS A 55 -17.56 -10.92 -19.54
N VAL A 56 -18.41 -9.87 -19.53
CA VAL A 56 -19.82 -9.97 -19.95
C VAL A 56 -19.93 -10.40 -21.41
N LEU A 57 -19.20 -9.74 -22.32
CA LEU A 57 -19.18 -10.09 -23.74
C LEU A 57 -18.73 -11.54 -23.97
N ARG A 58 -17.70 -11.98 -23.26
CA ARG A 58 -17.22 -13.37 -23.32
C ARG A 58 -18.26 -14.38 -22.85
N LYS A 59 -19.00 -14.06 -21.77
CA LYS A 59 -20.03 -14.93 -21.18
C LYS A 59 -21.24 -15.12 -22.11
N TYR A 60 -21.63 -14.08 -22.83
CA TYR A 60 -22.77 -14.13 -23.76
C TYR A 60 -22.38 -14.56 -25.18
N LEU A 61 -21.11 -14.87 -25.43
CA LEU A 61 -20.67 -15.42 -26.72
C LEU A 61 -21.20 -16.86 -26.86
N PRO A 62 -22.01 -17.17 -27.89
CA PRO A 62 -22.59 -18.51 -28.07
C PRO A 62 -21.49 -19.58 -28.23
N ARG A 63 -21.67 -20.74 -27.59
CA ARG A 63 -20.85 -21.94 -27.83
C ARG A 63 -21.28 -22.61 -29.13
N GLU A 64 -20.87 -22.07 -30.27
CA GLU A 64 -21.02 -22.73 -31.58
C GLU A 64 -19.66 -23.00 -32.21
N ASN A 65 -19.55 -24.13 -32.92
CA ASN A 65 -18.31 -24.72 -33.47
C ASN A 65 -17.75 -23.96 -34.70
N GLY A 66 -17.88 -22.63 -34.76
CA GLY A 66 -17.28 -21.81 -35.81
C GLY A 66 -15.85 -21.40 -35.46
N SER A 67 -14.87 -21.72 -36.32
CA SER A 67 -13.44 -21.44 -36.12
C SER A 67 -13.17 -19.97 -35.73
N ALA A 68 -13.75 -19.00 -36.45
CA ALA A 68 -13.52 -17.57 -36.19
C ALA A 68 -14.09 -17.07 -34.85
N ARG A 69 -15.27 -17.54 -34.42
CA ARG A 69 -15.89 -17.13 -33.14
C ARG A 69 -15.22 -17.80 -31.94
N ASN A 70 -14.69 -19.01 -32.11
CA ASN A 70 -13.82 -19.63 -31.11
C ASN A 70 -12.54 -18.81 -30.92
N THR A 71 -11.94 -18.34 -32.02
CA THR A 71 -10.76 -17.45 -31.98
C THR A 71 -11.07 -16.13 -31.28
N GLN A 72 -12.23 -15.51 -31.56
CA GLN A 72 -12.68 -14.29 -30.88
C GLN A 72 -12.81 -14.48 -29.35
N GLY A 73 -13.38 -15.61 -28.92
CA GLY A 73 -13.46 -15.96 -27.51
C GLY A 73 -12.09 -16.05 -26.84
N ARG A 74 -11.11 -16.67 -27.51
CA ARG A 74 -9.73 -16.75 -27.03
C ARG A 74 -9.07 -15.37 -26.94
N PHE A 75 -9.31 -14.48 -27.90
CA PHE A 75 -8.78 -13.11 -27.86
C PHE A 75 -9.39 -12.29 -26.71
N LEU A 76 -10.68 -12.45 -26.43
CA LEU A 76 -11.29 -11.84 -25.25
C LEU A 76 -10.68 -12.36 -23.95
N ASP A 77 -10.44 -13.67 -23.83
CA ASP A 77 -9.79 -14.27 -22.67
C ASP A 77 -8.36 -13.70 -22.47
N MET A 78 -7.60 -13.53 -23.56
CA MET A 78 -6.26 -12.92 -23.52
C MET A 78 -6.31 -11.43 -23.14
N ALA A 79 -7.27 -10.66 -23.68
CA ALA A 79 -7.44 -9.24 -23.33
C ALA A 79 -7.80 -9.06 -21.84
N ILE A 80 -8.67 -9.91 -21.30
CA ILE A 80 -8.99 -9.93 -19.87
C ILE A 80 -7.74 -10.26 -19.04
N GLY A 81 -6.95 -11.23 -19.48
CA GLY A 81 -5.68 -11.61 -18.85
C GLY A 81 -4.70 -10.44 -18.81
N TYR A 82 -4.52 -9.73 -19.92
CA TYR A 82 -3.64 -8.56 -20.00
C TYR A 82 -4.10 -7.43 -19.07
N ILE A 83 -5.40 -7.10 -19.06
CA ILE A 83 -5.94 -6.08 -18.13
C ILE A 83 -5.73 -6.50 -16.66
N ASN A 84 -5.82 -7.79 -16.33
CA ASN A 84 -5.51 -8.26 -14.98
C ASN A 84 -4.03 -8.05 -14.62
N THR A 85 -3.11 -8.29 -15.56
CA THR A 85 -1.68 -8.00 -15.37
C THR A 85 -1.45 -6.52 -15.11
N GLU A 86 -2.03 -5.63 -15.94
CA GLU A 86 -1.93 -4.17 -15.74
C GLU A 86 -2.49 -3.71 -14.39
N LEU A 87 -3.64 -4.27 -13.97
CA LEU A 87 -4.21 -3.99 -12.65
C LEU A 87 -3.35 -4.49 -11.49
N ASP A 88 -2.66 -5.62 -11.66
CA ASP A 88 -1.73 -6.13 -10.67
C ASP A 88 -0.45 -5.29 -10.60
N LEU A 89 0.07 -4.86 -11.76
CA LEU A 89 1.18 -3.91 -11.83
C LEU A 89 0.83 -2.60 -11.12
N LEU A 90 -0.35 -2.03 -11.33
CA LEU A 90 -0.80 -0.83 -10.60
C LEU A 90 -0.81 -1.03 -9.09
N ARG A 91 -1.26 -2.19 -8.59
CA ARG A 91 -1.24 -2.52 -7.16
C ARG A 91 0.19 -2.62 -6.61
N ARG A 92 1.10 -3.20 -7.38
CA ARG A 92 2.52 -3.30 -7.00
C ARG A 92 3.21 -1.93 -7.04
N TYR A 93 2.87 -1.09 -8.02
CA TYR A 93 3.33 0.29 -8.12
C TYR A 93 2.84 1.18 -6.99
N ASP A 94 1.66 0.93 -6.41
CA ASP A 94 1.22 1.62 -5.18
C ASP A 94 2.03 1.18 -3.96
N ARG A 95 2.33 -0.12 -3.82
CA ARG A 95 3.18 -0.62 -2.72
C ARG A 95 4.63 -0.15 -2.82
N THR A 96 5.17 -0.04 -4.04
CA THR A 96 6.54 0.46 -4.28
C THR A 96 6.62 1.98 -4.38
N GLN A 97 5.50 2.66 -4.64
CA GLN A 97 5.35 4.11 -4.45
C GLN A 97 4.69 4.46 -3.11
N GLU A 98 5.03 3.74 -2.04
CA GLU A 98 5.32 4.42 -0.77
C GLU A 98 6.57 5.30 -0.90
N ARG A 99 6.71 6.08 -1.98
CA ARG A 99 7.27 7.42 -1.84
C ARG A 99 6.16 8.19 -1.15
N PRO A 100 6.40 8.80 0.01
CA PRO A 100 5.36 9.59 0.62
C PRO A 100 5.05 10.70 -0.40
N MET A 101 3.89 10.62 -1.05
CA MET A 101 3.09 11.81 -1.23
C MET A 101 3.23 12.54 0.10
N GLN A 102 3.68 13.79 0.06
CA GLN A 102 3.83 14.63 1.24
C GLN A 102 2.44 14.91 1.83
N SER A 103 1.73 13.85 2.24
CA SER A 103 0.70 13.92 3.25
C SER A 103 1.41 14.48 4.47
N GLU A 104 0.88 15.59 4.97
CA GLU A 104 1.22 16.11 6.29
C GLU A 104 1.38 14.93 7.26
N PRO A 105 2.41 14.94 8.10
CA PRO A 105 2.63 13.85 9.05
C PRO A 105 1.35 13.64 9.86
N ALA A 106 0.90 12.38 9.94
CA ALA A 106 -0.38 12.06 10.57
C ALA A 106 -0.45 12.62 12.00
N TYR A 107 0.69 12.61 12.69
CA TYR A 107 0.88 13.22 14.00
C TYR A 107 2.29 13.79 14.12
N ARG A 108 2.51 14.73 15.04
CA ARG A 108 3.85 15.26 15.35
C ARG A 108 4.38 14.61 16.62
N TRP A 109 5.55 13.98 16.55
CA TRP A 109 6.26 13.54 17.75
C TRP A 109 6.77 14.75 18.53
N THR A 110 6.45 14.81 19.82
CA THR A 110 6.86 15.90 20.71
C THR A 110 7.91 15.47 21.73
N GLY A 111 8.29 14.19 21.73
CA GLY A 111 9.41 13.69 22.53
C GLY A 111 10.75 13.91 21.85
N THR A 112 11.82 13.51 22.53
CA THR A 112 13.17 13.49 21.95
C THR A 112 13.35 12.33 20.99
N LEU A 113 14.38 12.41 20.14
CA LEU A 113 14.76 11.30 19.27
C LEU A 113 15.11 10.04 20.09
N VAL A 114 15.83 10.21 21.21
CA VAL A 114 16.24 9.07 22.04
C VAL A 114 15.04 8.35 22.66
N GLU A 115 14.02 9.10 23.09
CA GLU A 115 12.76 8.50 23.59
C GLU A 115 12.04 7.71 22.49
N LEU A 116 12.02 8.21 21.25
CA LEU A 116 11.43 7.49 20.13
C LEU A 116 12.24 6.24 19.76
N VAL A 117 13.57 6.35 19.70
CA VAL A 117 14.47 5.22 19.43
C VAL A 117 14.32 4.14 20.50
N GLU A 118 14.18 4.53 21.77
CA GLU A 118 13.94 3.60 22.87
C GLU A 118 12.64 2.81 22.69
N LEU A 119 11.56 3.48 22.26
CA LEU A 119 10.30 2.82 21.91
C LEU A 119 10.46 1.86 20.73
N ILE A 120 11.14 2.30 19.67
CA ILE A 120 11.37 1.49 18.46
C ILE A 120 12.13 0.21 18.79
N TYR A 121 13.23 0.31 19.53
CA TYR A 121 14.00 -0.87 19.97
C TYR A 121 13.18 -1.77 20.89
N GLY A 122 12.39 -1.21 21.81
CA GLY A 122 11.50 -2.00 22.66
C GLY A 122 10.49 -2.82 21.85
N LEU A 123 9.89 -2.22 20.81
CA LEU A 123 8.96 -2.91 19.91
C LEU A 123 9.64 -3.97 19.06
N GLN A 124 10.86 -3.69 18.57
CA GLN A 124 11.65 -4.63 17.79
C GLN A 124 12.02 -5.87 18.63
N GLU A 125 12.49 -5.68 19.86
CA GLU A 125 12.84 -6.78 20.77
C GLU A 125 11.62 -7.64 21.13
N LEU A 126 10.43 -7.03 21.26
CA LEU A 126 9.19 -7.76 21.48
C LEU A 126 8.67 -8.49 20.24
N ARG A 127 9.18 -8.18 19.04
CA ARG A 127 8.80 -8.83 17.77
C ARG A 127 7.29 -8.89 17.52
N CYS A 128 6.57 -7.89 18.01
CA CYS A 128 5.10 -7.85 17.98
C CYS A 128 4.52 -7.18 16.71
N ILE A 129 5.39 -6.80 15.77
CA ILE A 129 5.03 -6.14 14.51
C ILE A 129 5.50 -7.05 13.37
N ASP A 130 4.62 -7.26 12.38
CA ASP A 130 4.88 -8.01 11.14
C ASP A 130 5.54 -9.38 11.41
N ASP A 131 4.93 -10.16 12.30
CA ASP A 131 5.40 -11.50 12.71
C ASP A 131 6.84 -11.54 13.25
N GLY A 132 7.39 -10.39 13.64
CA GLY A 132 8.73 -10.28 14.22
C GLY A 132 9.86 -10.18 13.20
N GLU A 133 9.55 -10.03 11.92
CA GLU A 133 10.53 -9.99 10.82
C GLU A 133 11.00 -8.56 10.49
N THR A 134 10.36 -7.53 11.05
CA THR A 134 10.72 -6.14 10.75
C THR A 134 12.09 -5.76 11.32
N THR A 135 12.95 -5.20 10.48
CA THR A 135 14.26 -4.68 10.88
C THR A 135 14.15 -3.34 11.60
N ILE A 136 15.20 -2.96 12.34
CA ILE A 136 15.25 -1.67 13.04
C ILE A 136 15.12 -0.48 12.09
N ASN A 137 15.69 -0.60 10.89
CA ASN A 137 15.69 0.45 9.88
C ASN A 137 14.29 0.63 9.28
N GLU A 138 13.57 -0.46 9.04
CA GLU A 138 12.19 -0.43 8.57
C GLU A 138 11.27 0.19 9.62
N LEU A 139 11.42 -0.18 10.89
CA LEU A 139 10.66 0.43 11.99
C LEU A 139 10.99 1.93 12.14
N ALA A 140 12.27 2.31 12.10
CA ALA A 140 12.67 3.71 12.17
C ALA A 140 12.09 4.54 11.01
N ALA A 141 12.11 4.00 9.79
CA ALA A 141 11.48 4.65 8.64
C ALA A 141 9.96 4.76 8.80
N PHE A 142 9.30 3.72 9.30
CA PHE A 142 7.87 3.71 9.56
C PHE A 142 7.44 4.78 10.58
N PHE A 143 8.08 4.80 11.75
CA PHE A 143 7.80 5.80 12.78
C PHE A 143 8.19 7.21 12.33
N GLY A 144 9.28 7.35 11.57
CA GLY A 144 9.68 8.60 10.95
C GLY A 144 8.59 9.15 10.02
N ARG A 145 8.00 8.31 9.16
CA ARG A 145 6.88 8.69 8.29
C ARG A 145 5.65 9.14 9.09
N ILE A 146 5.24 8.37 10.12
CA ILE A 146 4.08 8.70 10.95
C ILE A 146 4.24 10.04 11.64
N PHE A 147 5.44 10.31 12.16
CA PHE A 147 5.72 11.48 12.99
C PHE A 147 6.27 12.69 12.25
N GLY A 148 6.49 12.58 10.93
CA GLY A 148 7.15 13.63 10.15
C GLY A 148 8.60 13.88 10.55
N MET A 149 9.28 12.83 11.02
CA MET A 149 10.68 12.89 11.44
C MET A 149 11.57 12.17 10.42
N ASP A 150 12.62 12.84 9.97
CA ASP A 150 13.70 12.19 9.22
C ASP A 150 14.67 11.50 10.19
N ILE A 151 14.41 10.22 10.47
CA ILE A 151 15.27 9.39 11.33
C ILE A 151 16.33 8.75 10.45
N LYS A 152 17.49 9.41 10.35
CA LYS A 152 18.66 8.81 9.72
C LYS A 152 19.10 7.57 10.50
N GLU A 153 19.42 6.50 9.77
CA GLU A 153 19.89 5.22 10.32
C GLU A 153 20.99 5.41 11.39
N ARG A 154 22.01 6.21 11.07
CA ARG A 154 23.10 6.54 12.00
C ARG A 154 22.59 7.13 13.32
N ASN A 155 21.62 8.03 13.27
CA ASN A 155 21.09 8.67 14.48
C ASN A 155 20.34 7.67 15.37
N CYS A 156 19.69 6.66 14.76
CA CYS A 156 19.02 5.58 15.49
C CYS A 156 20.04 4.74 16.27
N TYR A 157 21.11 4.31 15.61
CA TYR A 157 22.18 3.54 16.26
C TYR A 157 22.95 4.36 17.31
N ASP A 158 23.26 5.62 17.04
CA ASP A 158 23.95 6.50 17.99
C ASP A 158 23.11 6.72 19.25
N ALA A 159 21.81 6.98 19.11
CA ALA A 159 20.89 7.10 20.24
C ALA A 159 20.82 5.81 21.07
N TYR A 160 20.82 4.64 20.42
CA TYR A 160 20.86 3.36 21.12
C TYR A 160 22.18 3.11 21.86
N LEU A 161 23.32 3.50 21.27
CA LEU A 161 24.61 3.44 21.96
C LEU A 161 24.63 4.35 23.19
N ASP A 162 24.04 5.54 23.11
CA ASP A 162 23.92 6.45 24.25
C ASP A 162 23.02 5.88 25.35
N MET A 163 21.93 5.21 24.99
CA MET A 163 21.12 4.45 25.94
C MET A 163 21.94 3.37 26.66
N LYS A 164 22.77 2.61 25.93
CA LYS A 164 23.62 1.55 26.50
C LYS A 164 24.70 2.07 27.46
N ARG A 165 25.13 3.33 27.31
CA ARG A 165 26.17 3.98 28.13
C ARG A 165 25.64 4.59 29.44
N ARG A 166 24.33 4.64 29.64
CA ARG A 166 23.69 5.14 30.87
C ARG A 166 24.16 4.29 32.08
N LYS A 167 24.47 4.96 33.19
CA LYS A 167 25.00 4.33 34.43
C LYS A 167 23.94 4.04 35.48
N ASN A 168 22.71 4.49 35.29
CA ASN A 168 21.61 4.24 36.21
C ASN A 168 21.18 2.77 36.14
N GLU A 169 20.44 2.31 37.15
CA GLU A 169 19.95 0.92 37.24
C GLU A 169 19.14 0.51 35.99
N SER A 170 18.24 1.39 35.54
CA SER A 170 17.58 1.25 34.26
C SER A 170 18.32 2.00 33.15
N ARG A 171 18.32 1.41 31.96
CA ARG A 171 18.80 2.07 30.72
C ARG A 171 17.64 2.56 29.86
N THR A 172 16.40 2.21 30.19
CA THR A 172 15.18 2.45 29.42
C THR A 172 14.27 3.44 30.14
N TYR A 173 14.73 4.70 30.22
CA TYR A 173 14.05 5.76 30.96
C TYR A 173 12.66 6.11 30.41
N PHE A 174 12.49 6.12 29.09
CA PHE A 174 11.22 6.46 28.46
C PHE A 174 10.17 5.37 28.72
N LEU A 175 10.55 4.11 28.54
CA LEU A 175 9.65 2.97 28.78
C LEU A 175 9.29 2.83 30.26
N ASP A 176 10.23 3.07 31.17
CA ASP A 176 9.93 3.10 32.61
C ASP A 176 8.91 4.19 32.94
N LYS A 177 9.11 5.40 32.41
CA LYS A 177 8.19 6.53 32.58
C LYS A 177 6.83 6.23 31.97
N MET A 178 6.77 5.60 30.79
CA MET A 178 5.51 5.17 30.17
C MET A 178 4.75 4.18 31.05
N ARG A 179 5.43 3.13 31.54
CA ARG A 179 4.86 2.13 32.45
C ARG A 179 4.32 2.78 33.71
N GLU A 180 5.13 3.61 34.38
CA GLU A 180 4.74 4.30 35.61
C GLU A 180 3.48 5.16 35.39
N ARG A 181 3.47 5.98 34.33
CA ARG A 181 2.35 6.88 34.02
C ARG A 181 1.07 6.13 33.68
N LEU A 182 1.16 5.01 32.98
CA LEU A 182 0.01 4.18 32.63
C LEU A 182 -0.58 3.51 33.89
N ASN A 183 0.25 2.93 34.74
CA ASN A 183 -0.18 2.32 36.00
C ASN A 183 -0.83 3.35 36.94
N LEU A 184 -0.27 4.55 37.05
CA LEU A 184 -0.86 5.65 37.84
C LEU A 184 -2.23 6.07 37.31
N ARG A 185 -2.44 6.04 35.98
CA ARG A 185 -3.76 6.31 35.41
C ARG A 185 -4.77 5.23 35.79
N MET A 186 -4.39 3.96 35.69
CA MET A 186 -5.25 2.83 36.07
C MET A 186 -5.68 2.94 37.54
N GLN A 187 -4.74 3.19 38.45
CA GLN A 187 -5.04 3.38 39.88
C GLN A 187 -6.07 4.50 40.12
N ARG A 188 -5.92 5.65 39.44
CA ARG A 188 -6.87 6.77 39.54
C ARG A 188 -8.25 6.42 39.00
N ASP A 189 -8.31 5.59 37.97
CA ASP A 189 -9.58 5.16 37.38
C ASP A 189 -10.28 4.14 38.29
N ASP A 190 -9.53 3.20 38.89
CA ASP A 190 -10.03 2.26 39.91
C ASP A 190 -10.59 2.99 41.14
N GLU A 191 -9.87 4.01 41.65
CA GLU A 191 -10.33 4.84 42.76
C GLU A 191 -11.64 5.58 42.46
N LYS A 192 -11.79 6.11 41.24
CA LYS A 192 -13.02 6.77 40.80
C LYS A 192 -14.17 5.79 40.71
N GLU A 193 -13.92 4.58 40.21
CA GLU A 193 -14.93 3.53 40.13
C GLU A 193 -15.40 3.11 41.53
N MET A 194 -14.48 2.91 42.47
CA MET A 194 -14.82 2.58 43.85
C MET A 194 -15.63 3.70 44.54
N LYS A 195 -15.37 4.96 44.22
CA LYS A 195 -16.15 6.11 44.71
C LYS A 195 -17.55 6.19 44.10
N ARG A 196 -17.76 5.70 42.87
CA ARG A 196 -19.08 5.66 42.21
C ARG A 196 -19.96 4.51 42.71
N ARG A 197 -19.34 3.44 43.21
CA ARG A 197 -20.01 2.25 43.76
C ARG A 197 -20.38 2.38 45.25
N ARG A 198 -19.88 3.41 45.93
CA ARG A 198 -20.24 3.78 47.31
C ARG A 198 -21.33 4.84 47.31
#